data_AF-A0AAQ3KT75-F1
#
_entry.id   AF-A0AAQ3KT75-F1
#
_cell.length_a   1.000
_cell.length_b   1.000
_cell.length_c   1.000
_cell.angle_alpha   90.00
_cell.angle_beta   90.00
_cell.angle_gamma   90.00
#
_symmetry.space_group_name_H-M   'P 1'
#
loop_
_entity.id
_entity.type
_entity.pdbx_description
1 polymer ?
#
loop_
_entity_poly.entity_id
_entity_poly.type
_entity_poly.pdbx_seq_one_letter_code
_entity_poly.pdbx_strand_id
1 'polypeptide(L)' 'MQGQQYYDYSTNTCSVLHENKCLAYTQVVWAKSTELGCARVVCVGGDIFIVCNYYPPGNILGQRPY' A
#
# COMPACT_ATOMS: atom_id res chain seq x y z
N MET A 1 4.44 1.24 10.16
CA MET A 1 3.23 1.80 9.49
C MET A 1 2.01 1.05 10.00
N GLN A 2 0.87 1.71 10.22
CA GLN A 2 -0.32 1.10 10.85
C GLN A 2 -0.87 -0.14 10.09
N GLY A 3 -0.58 -0.29 8.80
CA GLY A 3 -1.06 -1.43 8.00
C GLY A 3 -0.33 -2.77 8.25
N GLN A 4 0.92 -2.73 8.74
CA GLN A 4 1.77 -3.91 8.88
C GLN A 4 1.18 -4.97 9.83
N GLN A 5 0.60 -4.52 10.95
CA GLN A 5 0.00 -5.40 11.96
C GLN A 5 -1.24 -6.16 11.46
N TYR A 6 -1.76 -5.78 10.29
CA TYR A 6 -2.92 -6.40 9.67
C TYR A 6 -2.56 -7.36 8.54
N TYR A 7 -1.26 -7.53 8.26
CA TYR A 7 -0.76 -8.47 7.26
C TYR A 7 -0.10 -9.67 7.94
N ASP A 8 -0.61 -10.87 7.66
CA ASP A 8 -0.02 -12.12 8.10
C ASP A 8 0.86 -12.71 7.00
N TYR A 9 2.18 -12.66 7.22
CA TYR A 9 3.13 -13.24 6.29
C TYR A 9 3.01 -14.77 6.19
N SER A 10 2.66 -15.49 7.25
CA SER A 10 2.57 -16.95 7.19
C SER A 10 1.50 -17.40 6.19
N THR A 11 0.35 -16.75 6.21
CA THR A 11 -0.81 -17.08 5.35
C THR A 11 -0.88 -16.24 4.06
N ASN A 12 -0.07 -15.18 3.92
CA ASN A 12 -0.15 -14.20 2.83
C ASN A 12 -1.54 -13.53 2.75
N THR A 13 -2.10 -13.17 3.91
CA THR A 13 -3.45 -12.59 3.99
C THR A 13 -3.49 -11.27 4.73
N CYS A 14 -4.49 -10.46 4.39
CA CYS A 14 -4.85 -9.25 5.10
C CYS A 14 -6.02 -9.51 6.05
N SER A 15 -6.02 -8.84 7.21
CA SER A 15 -7.16 -8.82 8.11
C SER A 15 -8.39 -8.24 7.42
N VAL A 16 -9.51 -8.98 7.45
CA VAL A 16 -10.78 -8.59 6.85
C VAL A 16 -11.31 -7.26 7.41
N LEU A 17 -11.07 -6.98 8.70
CA LEU A 17 -11.53 -5.75 9.35
C LEU A 17 -10.73 -4.50 8.94
N HIS A 18 -9.54 -4.68 8.37
CA HIS A 18 -8.59 -3.61 8.08
C HIS A 18 -7.92 -3.76 6.71
N GLU A 19 -8.65 -4.35 5.75
CA GLU A 19 -8.15 -4.71 4.42
C GLU A 19 -7.47 -3.53 3.72
N ASN A 20 -8.13 -2.36 3.65
CA ASN A 20 -7.56 -1.17 3.00
C ASN A 20 -6.22 -0.71 3.60
N LYS A 21 -6.07 -0.77 4.93
CA LYS A 21 -4.81 -0.39 5.60
C LYS A 21 -3.71 -1.42 5.31
N CYS A 22 -4.08 -2.70 5.28
CA CYS A 22 -3.17 -3.78 4.94
C CYS A 22 -2.71 -3.70 3.48
N LEU A 23 -3.63 -3.52 2.54
CA LEU A 23 -3.33 -3.40 1.10
C LEU A 23 -2.46 -2.18 0.78
N ALA A 24 -2.70 -1.05 1.47
CA ALA A 24 -1.84 0.12 1.35
C ALA A 24 -0.42 -0.20 1.85
N TYR A 25 -0.29 -0.93 2.95
CA TYR A 25 1.01 -1.36 3.45
C TYR A 25 1.72 -2.29 2.46
N THR A 26 1.05 -3.34 1.96
CA THR A 26 1.67 -4.32 1.07
C THR A 26 2.15 -3.69 -0.24
N GLN A 27 1.49 -2.65 -0.75
CA GLN A 27 1.97 -1.89 -1.91
C GLN A 27 3.26 -1.12 -1.59
N VAL A 28 3.37 -0.52 -0.41
CA VAL A 28 4.55 0.27 0.00
C VAL A 28 5.78 -0.63 0.14
N VAL A 29 5.60 -1.86 0.63
CA VAL A 29 6.70 -2.82 0.82
C VAL A 29 6.85 -3.82 -0.33
N TRP A 30 6.25 -3.55 -1.50
CA TRP A 30 6.26 -4.46 -2.63
C TRP A 30 7.62 -4.50 -3.34
N ALA A 31 8.39 -5.57 -3.12
CA ALA A 31 9.77 -5.76 -3.58
C ALA A 31 9.96 -5.66 -5.09
N LYS A 32 8.93 -5.97 -5.88
CA LYS A 32 8.99 -5.85 -7.35
C LYS A 32 8.71 -4.42 -7.85
N SER A 33 8.22 -3.52 -7.01
CA SER A 33 8.05 -2.11 -7.39
C SER A 33 9.44 -1.45 -7.30
N THR A 34 9.95 -0.96 -8.41
CA THR A 34 11.29 -0.38 -8.51
C THR A 34 11.26 1.14 -8.75
N GLU A 35 10.11 1.65 -9.15
CA GLU A 35 9.87 3.07 -9.42
C GLU A 35 8.71 3.57 -8.56
N LEU A 36 8.85 4.81 -8.09
CA LEU A 36 7.87 5.49 -7.24
C LEU A 36 7.72 6.95 -7.70
N GLY A 37 6.48 7.36 -7.94
CA GLY A 37 6.14 8.77 -8.21
C GLY A 37 5.01 9.22 -7.29
N CYS A 38 5.19 10.32 -6.56
CA CYS A 38 4.18 10.87 -5.67
C CYS A 38 3.84 12.32 -6.00
N ALA A 39 2.59 12.70 -5.76
CA ALA A 39 2.10 14.06 -5.87
C ALA A 39 1.33 14.44 -4.61
N ARG A 40 1.40 15.72 -4.24
CA ARG A 40 0.60 16.30 -3.16
C ARG A 40 -0.18 17.50 -3.69
N VAL A 41 -1.41 17.66 -3.24
CA VAL A 41 -2.24 18.83 -3.49
C VAL A 41 -2.88 19.30 -2.19
N VAL A 42 -3.08 20.61 -2.06
CA VAL A 42 -3.86 21.20 -0.98
C VAL A 42 -5.27 21.44 -1.54
N CYS A 43 -6.26 20.78 -0.95
CA CYS A 43 -7.66 20.88 -1.36
C CYS A 43 -8.28 22.21 -0.95
N VAL A 44 -9.39 22.58 -1.62
CA VAL A 44 -10.23 23.70 -1.18
C VAL A 44 -10.80 23.33 0.19
N GLY A 45 -10.32 23.98 1.25
CA GLY A 45 -10.59 23.62 2.64
C GLY A 45 -9.35 23.40 3.50
N GLY A 46 -8.16 23.29 2.90
CA GLY A 46 -6.87 23.18 3.60
C GLY A 46 -6.39 21.74 3.83
N ASP A 47 -7.21 20.74 3.54
CA ASP A 47 -6.80 19.34 3.58
C ASP A 47 -5.68 19.03 2.58
N ILE A 48 -4.82 18.08 2.92
CA ILE A 48 -3.73 17.63 2.05
C ILE A 48 -4.12 16.27 1.46
N PHE A 49 -4.14 16.19 0.13
CA PHE A 49 -4.32 14.95 -0.60
C PHE A 49 -3.01 14.50 -1.24
N ILE A 50 -2.59 13.27 -0.96
CA ILE A 50 -1.35 12.69 -1.44
C ILE A 50 -1.67 11.43 -2.24
N VAL A 51 -1.06 11.30 -3.42
CA VAL A 51 -1.13 10.11 -4.26
C VAL A 51 0.27 9.64 -4.56
N CYS A 52 0.49 8.33 -4.56
CA CYS A 52 1.72 7.70 -5.01
C CYS A 52 1.39 6.58 -6.01
N ASN A 53 2.17 6.53 -7.09
CA ASN A 53 2.16 5.46 -8.09
C ASN A 53 3.44 4.64 -7.95
N TYR A 54 3.30 3.32 -8.09
CA TYR A 54 4.38 2.35 -7.98
C TYR A 54 4.47 1.56 -9.28
N TYR A 55 5.68 1.34 -9.80
CA TYR A 55 5.89 0.55 -11.01
C TYR A 55 7.09 -0.40 -10.88
N PRO A 56 6.99 -1.66 -11.38
CA PRO A 56 5.78 -2.40 -11.68
C PRO A 56 4.74 -2.41 -10.54
N PRO A 57 3.43 -2.55 -10.82
CA PRO A 57 2.39 -2.47 -9.80
C PRO A 57 2.49 -3.62 -8.79
N GLY A 58 2.08 -3.34 -7.56
CA GLY A 58 2.04 -4.31 -6.47
C GLY A 58 0.66 -4.93 -6.26
N ASN A 59 0.48 -5.57 -5.10
CA ASN A 59 -0.77 -6.19 -4.67
C ASN A 59 -1.35 -7.20 -5.67
N ILE A 60 -0.47 -7.94 -6.34
CA ILE A 60 -0.87 -9.00 -7.27
C ILE A 60 -1.34 -10.22 -6.48
N LEU A 61 -2.55 -10.69 -6.77
CA LEU A 61 -3.15 -11.85 -6.11
C LEU A 61 -2.21 -13.07 -6.18
N GLY A 62 -2.01 -13.71 -5.03
CA GLY A 62 -1.15 -14.90 -4.89
C GLY A 62 0.36 -14.59 -4.85
N GLN A 63 0.78 -13.35 -5.05
CA GLN A 63 2.17 -12.94 -4.86
C GLN A 63 2.37 -12.34 -3.47
N ARG A 64 3.60 -12.48 -2.95
CA ARG A 64 4.01 -11.89 -1.68
C ARG A 64 4.66 -10.53 -1.94
N PRO A 65 4.47 -9.57 -1.02
CA PRO A 65 5.11 -8.27 -1.13
C PRO A 65 6.63 -8.34 -0.97
N TYR A 66 7.18 -9.34 -0.27
CA TYR A 66 8.61 -9.57 -0.11
C TYR A 66 8.90 -11.06 0.13
#